data_AF-A0A3N5XPQ9-F1
#
_entry.id   AF-A0A3N5XPQ9-F1
#
_cell.length_a   1.000
_cell.length_b   1.000
_cell.length_c   1.000
_cell.angle_alpha   90.00
_cell.angle_beta   90.00
_cell.angle_gamma   90.00
#
_symmetry.space_group_name_H-M   'P 1'
#
loop_
_entity.id
_entity.type
_entity.pdbx_description
1 polymer ?
#
loop_
_entity_poly.entity_id
_entity_poly.type
_entity_poly.pdbx_seq_one_letter_code
_entity_poly.pdbx_strand_id
1 'polypeptide(L)' 'MIVVAYFIEVGLLLIVVPWSAFWQRNYFLEISPALAAVAGNPFVRGAVTGLGVVNVCAGLADLWALWPWRRDGVGAEG' A
#
# COMPACT_ATOMS: atom_id res chain seq x y z
N MET A 1 -8.54 -6.33 13.40
CA MET A 1 -9.30 -5.94 12.18
C MET A 1 -9.01 -4.51 11.72
N ILE A 2 -8.97 -3.51 12.62
CA ILE A 2 -8.71 -2.10 12.23
C ILE A 2 -7.32 -1.86 11.60
N VAL A 3 -6.27 -2.54 12.08
CA VAL A 3 -4.88 -2.34 11.61
C VAL A 3 -4.68 -2.81 10.17
N VAL A 4 -5.29 -3.94 9.80
CA VAL A 4 -5.23 -4.48 8.44
C VAL A 4 -5.98 -3.55 7.46
N ALA A 5 -7.15 -3.04 7.86
CA ALA A 5 -7.90 -2.08 7.07
C ALA A 5 -7.09 -0.80 6.83
N TYR A 6 -6.40 -0.30 7.87
CA TYR A 6 -5.53 0.87 7.76
C TYR A 6 -4.34 0.64 6.82
N PHE A 7 -3.73 -0.55 6.86
CA PHE A 7 -2.64 -0.91 5.94
C PHE A 7 -3.11 -0.94 4.49
N ILE A 8 -4.28 -1.50 4.22
CA ILE A 8 -4.87 -1.52 2.88
C ILE A 8 -5.19 -0.10 2.43
N GLU A 9 -5.80 0.72 3.28
CA GLU A 9 -6.14 2.12 2.98
C GLU A 9 -4.89 2.94 2.67
N VAL A 10 -3.85 2.86 3.50
CA VAL A 10 -2.57 3.54 3.26
C VAL A 10 -1.88 3.03 1.99
N GLY A 11 -1.93 1.72 1.72
CA GLY A 11 -1.39 1.15 0.48
C GLY A 11 -2.12 1.64 -0.77
N LEU A 12 -3.45 1.72 -0.72
CA LEU A 12 -4.29 2.28 -1.78
C LEU A 12 -4.06 3.77 -1.97
N LEU A 13 -3.93 4.53 -0.88
CA LEU A 13 -3.58 5.94 -0.93
C LEU A 13 -2.20 6.11 -1.59
N LEU A 14 -1.18 5.34 -1.19
CA LEU A 14 0.13 5.38 -1.84
C LEU A 14 0.07 5.04 -3.34
N ILE A 15 -0.84 4.16 -3.76
CA ILE A 15 -1.02 3.84 -5.18
C ILE A 15 -1.76 4.96 -5.92
N VAL A 16 -2.85 5.49 -5.36
CA VAL A 16 -3.75 6.45 -6.05
C VAL A 16 -3.21 7.88 -6.00
N VAL A 17 -2.61 8.28 -4.88
CA VAL A 17 -2.09 9.63 -4.65
C VAL A 17 -1.20 10.11 -5.79
N PRO A 18 -0.13 9.42 -6.24
CA PRO A 18 0.75 9.92 -7.31
C PRO A 18 0.03 10.16 -8.66
N TRP A 19 -1.10 9.49 -8.91
CA TRP A 19 -1.92 9.62 -10.11
C TRP A 19 -3.09 10.59 -9.94
N SER A 20 -3.36 11.03 -8.71
CA SER A 20 -4.42 11.98 -8.43
C SER A 20 -4.08 13.37 -8.96
N ALA A 21 -5.11 14.11 -9.41
CA ALA A 21 -4.96 15.51 -9.77
C ALA A 21 -4.48 16.36 -8.59
N PHE A 22 -4.81 15.96 -7.36
CA PHE A 22 -4.29 16.56 -6.13
C PHE A 22 -2.77 16.53 -6.10
N TRP A 23 -2.14 15.39 -6.39
CA TRP A 23 -0.67 15.27 -6.36
C TRP A 23 0.08 16.23 -7.30
N GLN A 24 -0.53 16.64 -8.42
CA GLN A 24 0.05 17.66 -9.31
C GLN A 24 -0.40 19.09 -9.01
N ARG A 25 -1.52 19.27 -8.30
CA ARG A 25 -2.13 20.58 -8.02
C ARG A 25 -2.41 20.75 -6.52
N ASN A 26 -1.37 20.57 -5.71
CA ASN A 26 -1.42 20.82 -4.27
C ASN A 26 -0.74 22.15 -3.93
N TYR A 27 -1.31 22.87 -2.97
CA TYR A 27 -0.76 24.10 -2.37
C TYR A 27 0.71 23.96 -1.91
N PHE A 28 1.12 22.75 -1.48
CA PHE A 28 2.50 22.44 -1.09
C PHE A 28 3.51 22.48 -2.24
N LEU A 29 3.08 22.19 -3.48
CA LEU A 29 3.93 22.31 -4.66
C LEU A 29 4.13 23.76 -5.07
N GLU A 30 3.16 24.62 -4.74
CA GLU A 30 3.24 26.07 -4.91
C GLU A 30 4.23 26.70 -3.92
N ILE A 31 4.31 26.13 -2.70
CA ILE A 31 5.25 26.55 -1.65
C ILE A 31 6.67 26.02 -1.88
N SER A 32 6.85 24.84 -2.50
CA SER A 32 8.17 24.25 -2.69
C SER A 32 8.37 23.72 -4.12
N PRO A 33 9.12 24.44 -4.97
CA PRO A 33 9.40 24.00 -6.34
C PRO A 33 10.24 22.71 -6.39
N ALA A 34 11.02 22.42 -5.34
CA ALA A 34 11.77 21.17 -5.23
C ALA A 34 10.83 19.97 -5.05
N LEU A 35 9.79 20.08 -4.20
CA LEU A 35 8.77 19.05 -4.10
C LEU A 35 7.99 18.89 -5.41
N ALA A 36 7.75 19.98 -6.16
CA ALA A 36 7.07 19.91 -7.45
C ALA A 36 7.89 19.14 -8.49
N ALA A 37 9.21 19.36 -8.54
CA ALA A 37 10.12 18.62 -9.41
C ALA A 37 10.17 17.12 -9.04
N VAL A 38 10.18 16.80 -7.74
CA VAL A 38 10.17 15.42 -7.24
C VAL A 38 8.82 14.75 -7.51
N ALA A 39 7.70 15.40 -7.19
CA ALA A 39 6.35 14.87 -7.40
C ALA A 39 6.00 14.70 -8.88
N GLY A 40 6.53 15.56 -9.76
CA GLY A 40 6.39 15.47 -11.20
C GLY A 40 7.25 14.38 -11.86
N ASN A 41 8.23 13.83 -11.14
CA ASN A 41 9.15 12.84 -11.70
C ASN A 41 8.49 11.44 -11.78
N PRO A 42 8.47 10.80 -12.97
CA PRO A 42 7.91 9.46 -13.13
C PRO A 42 8.59 8.39 -12.24
N PHE A 43 9.86 8.54 -11.91
CA PHE A 43 10.56 7.63 -10.99
C PHE A 43 9.99 7.68 -9.58
N VAL A 44 9.67 8.88 -9.08
CA VAL A 44 9.11 9.07 -7.74
C VAL A 44 7.70 8.51 -7.69
N ARG A 45 6.91 8.76 -8.74
CA ARG A 45 5.58 8.16 -8.87
C ARG A 45 5.66 6.64 -8.80
N GLY A 46 6.57 6.03 -9.56
CA GLY A 46 6.83 4.59 -9.55
C GLY A 46 7.29 4.04 -8.20
N ALA A 47 8.17 4.76 -7.50
CA ALA A 47 8.63 4.38 -6.17
C ALA A 47 7.49 4.40 -5.13
N VAL A 48 6.64 5.43 -5.18
CA VAL A 48 5.49 5.59 -4.26
C VAL A 48 4.42 4.52 -4.55
N THR A 49 4.10 4.22 -5.82
CA THR A 49 3.22 3.08 -6.14
C THR A 49 3.84 1.75 -5.73
N GLY A 50 5.14 1.56 -5.94
CA GLY A 50 5.86 0.35 -5.54
C GLY A 50 5.77 0.09 -4.03
N LEU A 51 5.95 1.14 -3.22
CA LEU A 51 5.75 1.07 -1.76
C LEU A 51 4.31 0.69 -1.40
N GLY A 52 3.31 1.28 -2.06
CA GLY A 52 1.90 0.94 -1.85
C GLY A 52 1.59 -0.52 -2.17
N VAL A 53 2.15 -1.06 -3.27
CA VAL A 53 2.02 -2.47 -3.65
C VAL A 53 2.65 -3.38 -2.59
N VAL A 54 3.86 -3.08 -2.11
CA VAL A 54 4.50 -3.87 -1.04
C VAL A 54 3.64 -3.86 0.23
N ASN A 55 3.05 -2.71 0.58
CA ASN A 55 2.18 -2.59 1.74
C ASN A 55 0.93 -3.46 1.65
N VAL A 56 0.28 -3.47 0.48
CA VAL A 56 -0.86 -4.35 0.20
C VAL A 56 -0.45 -5.82 0.20
N CYS A 57 0.69 -6.16 -0.42
CA CYS A 57 1.23 -7.52 -0.43
C CYS A 57 1.55 -8.03 0.97
N ALA A 58 2.12 -7.20 1.85
CA ALA A 58 2.38 -7.56 3.24
C ALA A 58 1.07 -7.84 3.99
N GLY A 59 0.05 -6.99 3.80
CA GLY A 59 -1.29 -7.22 4.35
C GLY A 59 -1.94 -8.51 3.84
N LEU A 60 -1.80 -8.81 2.55
CA LEU A 60 -2.27 -10.07 1.95
C LEU A 60 -1.50 -11.29 2.46
N ALA A 61 -0.19 -11.19 2.64
CA ALA A 61 0.64 -12.26 3.16
C ALA A 61 0.27 -12.61 4.61
N ASP A 62 0.01 -11.59 5.44
CA ASP A 62 -0.48 -11.78 6.81
C ASP A 62 -1.89 -12.40 6.82
N LEU A 63 -2.78 -11.97 5.91
CA LEU A 63 -4.10 -12.56 5.72
C LEU A 63 -4.04 -14.02 5.23
N TRP A 64 -3.09 -14.35 4.36
CA TRP A 64 -2.84 -15.70 3.86
C TRP A 64 -2.26 -16.61 4.95
N ALA A 65 -1.39 -16.08 5.81
CA ALA A 65 -0.90 -16.80 6.98
C ALA A 65 -2.00 -17.06 8.01
N LEU A 66 -3.02 -16.18 8.06
CA LEU A 66 -4.24 -16.36 8.86
C LEU A 66 -5.28 -17.25 8.18
N TRP A 67 -5.13 -17.60 6.89
CA TRP A 67 -5.98 -18.60 6.23
C TRP A 67 -5.74 -19.92 6.94
N PRO A 68 -6.69 -20.40 7.75
CA PRO A 68 -6.47 -21.63 8.48
C PRO A 68 -6.34 -22.71 7.42
N TRP A 69 -5.18 -23.37 7.43
CA TRP A 69 -5.12 -24.77 7.09
C TRP A 69 -6.28 -25.42 7.84
N ARG A 70 -7.38 -25.61 7.10
CA ARG A 70 -8.52 -26.38 7.54
C ARG A 70 -7.91 -27.64 8.12
N ARG A 71 -8.12 -27.82 9.42
CA ARG A 71 -7.68 -28.97 10.19
C ARG A 71 -8.25 -30.21 9.51
N ASP A 72 -7.44 -30.89 8.71
CA ASP A 72 -7.79 -32.21 8.19
C ASP A 72 -6.66 -33.15 8.63
N GLY A 73 -6.75 -34.00 9.67
CA GLY A 73 -7.73 -34.27 10.71
C GLY A 73 -6.97 -34.80 11.95
N VAL A 74 -7.48 -34.68 13.17
CA VAL A 74 -8.15 -35.80 13.88
C VAL A 74 -7.82 -37.18 13.27
N GLY A 75 -6.79 -37.87 13.77
CA GLY A 75 -6.46 -39.22 13.34
C GLY A 75 -5.04 -39.69 13.67
N ALA A 76 -4.60 -39.59 14.92
CA ALA A 76 -3.39 -40.27 15.39
C ALA A 76 -3.54 -40.65 16.87
N GLU A 77 -4.64 -41.32 17.19
CA GLU A 77 -4.75 -42.15 18.38
C GLU A 77 -4.82 -43.60 17.87
N GLY A 78 -3.70 -44.31 17.99
CA GLY A 78 -3.50 -45.70 17.59
C GLY A 78 -2.32 -46.27 18.35
#